data_AF-W9VLC2-F1
#
_entry.id   AF-W9VLC2-F1
#
_cell.length_a   1.000
_cell.length_b   1.000
_cell.length_c   1.000
_cell.angle_alpha   90.00
_cell.angle_beta   90.00
_cell.angle_gamma   90.00
#
_symmetry.space_group_name_H-M   'P 1'
#
loop_
_entity.id
_entity.type
_entity.pdbx_description
1 polymer ?
#
loop_
_entity_poly.entity_id
_entity_poly.type
_entity_poly.pdbx_seq_one_letter_code
_entity_poly.pdbx_strand_id
1 'polypeptide(L)'
;MPPKLTLDKRLTQQHADLLIKGGIAITPSGAEQLDIACIEGTIVALGALAGTWTADTELDARGLHILPGVIDSQVHFREPGLTHKEDLETGTRGAVLGGVTGIFEMPNTNPLTLWQMTYTQSSTLPKDVLGVIMPFIWAALR
;
A
#
# COMPACT_ATOMS: atom_id res chain seq x y z
N MET A 1 0.65 -27.58 -3.24
CA MET A 1 1.29 -26.26 -3.47
C MET A 1 2.75 -26.39 -3.09
N PRO A 2 3.72 -26.06 -3.95
CA PRO A 2 5.11 -26.01 -3.53
C PRO A 2 5.27 -25.00 -2.37
N PRO A 3 6.19 -25.24 -1.43
CA PRO A 3 6.44 -24.28 -0.35
C PRO A 3 6.92 -22.95 -0.94
N LYS A 4 6.32 -21.84 -0.49
CA LYS A 4 6.80 -20.50 -0.88
C LYS A 4 8.26 -20.36 -0.44
N LEU A 5 9.08 -19.83 -1.34
CA LEU A 5 10.47 -19.50 -1.05
C LEU A 5 10.53 -18.49 0.10
N THR A 6 11.49 -18.65 1.01
CA THR A 6 11.77 -17.65 2.05
C THR A 6 12.29 -16.36 1.40
N LEU A 7 12.12 -15.22 2.06
CA LEU A 7 12.58 -13.91 1.57
C LEU A 7 14.05 -13.94 1.12
N ASP A 8 14.94 -14.50 1.95
CA ASP A 8 16.38 -14.60 1.64
C ASP A 8 16.65 -15.40 0.36
N LYS A 9 15.90 -16.49 0.15
CA LYS A 9 16.03 -17.30 -1.06
C LYS A 9 15.49 -16.56 -2.27
N ARG A 10 14.34 -15.90 -2.15
CA ARG A 10 13.76 -15.07 -3.22
C ARG A 10 14.71 -13.97 -3.67
N LEU A 11 15.36 -13.28 -2.74
CA LEU A 11 16.37 -12.26 -3.03
C LEU A 11 17.59 -12.86 -3.74
N THR A 12 18.13 -13.96 -3.22
CA THR A 12 19.29 -14.64 -3.81
C THR A 12 19.00 -15.16 -5.22
N GLN A 13 17.77 -15.61 -5.46
CA GLN A 13 17.31 -16.11 -6.76
C GLN A 13 16.74 -15.04 -7.67
N GLN A 14 16.69 -13.77 -7.24
CA GLN A 14 16.09 -12.66 -7.99
C GLN A 14 14.65 -12.99 -8.44
N HIS A 15 13.85 -13.55 -7.51
CA HIS A 15 12.49 -14.02 -7.76
C HIS A 15 11.47 -13.24 -6.94
N ALA A 16 10.69 -12.37 -7.59
CA ALA A 16 9.72 -11.47 -6.98
C ALA A 16 8.29 -12.04 -6.92
N ASP A 17 7.43 -11.47 -6.08
CA ASP A 17 5.98 -11.72 -6.17
C ASP A 17 5.36 -10.89 -7.31
N LEU A 18 5.85 -9.66 -7.50
CA LEU A 18 5.42 -8.73 -8.56
C LEU A 18 6.64 -8.09 -9.21
N LEU A 19 6.67 -8.07 -10.54
CA LEU A 19 7.63 -7.33 -11.35
C LEU A 19 6.90 -6.35 -12.28
N ILE A 20 7.10 -5.06 -12.07
CA ILE A 20 6.57 -3.99 -12.92
C ILE A 20 7.64 -3.60 -13.93
N LYS A 21 7.33 -3.59 -15.23
CA LYS A 21 8.31 -3.46 -16.30
C LYS A 21 8.16 -2.18 -17.12
N GLY A 22 9.27 -1.51 -17.39
CA GLY A 22 9.43 -0.46 -18.40
C GLY A 22 8.65 0.83 -18.16
N GLY A 23 8.18 1.07 -16.93
CA GLY A 23 7.45 2.27 -16.56
C GLY A 23 8.35 3.47 -16.27
N ILE A 24 7.75 4.66 -16.23
CA ILE A 24 8.43 5.91 -15.89
C ILE A 24 8.21 6.17 -14.39
N ALA A 25 9.15 5.75 -13.55
CA ALA A 25 9.07 5.96 -12.12
C ALA A 25 9.43 7.40 -11.73
N ILE A 26 8.58 8.03 -10.93
CA ILE A 26 8.84 9.35 -10.36
C ILE A 26 9.56 9.18 -9.02
N THR A 27 10.84 9.52 -9.00
CA THR A 27 11.70 9.46 -7.82
C THR A 27 12.01 10.87 -7.31
N PRO A 28 12.57 11.03 -6.09
CA PRO A 28 13.08 12.33 -5.63
C PRO A 28 14.14 12.95 -6.57
N SER A 29 14.83 12.12 -7.35
CA SER A 29 15.82 12.54 -8.35
C SER A 29 15.21 12.93 -9.69
N GLY A 30 13.90 12.74 -9.88
CA GLY A 30 13.18 12.98 -11.12
C GLY A 30 12.59 11.72 -11.73
N ALA A 31 12.10 11.85 -12.97
CA ALA A 31 11.51 10.76 -13.74
C ALA A 31 12.60 9.87 -14.35
N GLU A 32 12.49 8.56 -14.14
CA GLU A 32 13.42 7.55 -14.66
C GLU A 32 12.65 6.37 -15.25
N GLN A 33 13.10 5.85 -16.39
CA GLN A 33 12.52 4.64 -16.96
C GLN A 33 13.20 3.40 -16.35
N LEU A 34 12.43 2.60 -15.60
CA LEU A 34 12.97 1.44 -14.89
C LEU A 34 11.91 0.35 -14.63
N ASP A 35 12.39 -0.82 -14.22
CA ASP A 35 11.60 -1.92 -13.69
C ASP A 35 11.63 -1.89 -12.14
N ILE A 36 10.57 -2.40 -11.50
CA ILE A 36 10.41 -2.46 -10.05
C ILE A 36 10.06 -3.89 -9.64
N ALA A 37 10.84 -4.48 -8.74
CA ALA A 37 10.55 -5.79 -8.16
C ALA A 37 10.05 -5.65 -6.72
N CYS A 38 8.97 -6.37 -6.39
CA CYS A 38 8.36 -6.39 -5.07
C CYS A 38 8.28 -7.80 -4.49
N ILE A 39 8.63 -7.94 -3.21
CA ILE A 39 8.44 -9.17 -2.42
C ILE A 39 7.71 -8.80 -1.14
N GLU A 40 6.63 -9.52 -0.83
CA GLU A 40 5.83 -9.34 0.40
C GLU A 40 5.42 -7.88 0.63
N GLY A 41 5.04 -7.18 -0.44
CA GLY A 41 4.63 -5.77 -0.40
C GLY A 41 5.77 -4.76 -0.30
N THR A 42 7.02 -5.21 -0.27
CA THR A 42 8.21 -4.36 -0.18
C THR A 42 8.92 -4.26 -1.53
N ILE A 43 9.33 -3.05 -1.93
CA ILE A 43 10.20 -2.85 -3.10
C ILE A 43 11.61 -3.34 -2.74
N VAL A 44 12.12 -4.32 -3.50
CA VAL A 44 13.43 -4.95 -3.23
C VAL A 44 14.50 -4.64 -4.27
N ALA A 45 14.10 -4.22 -5.48
CA ALA A 45 15.02 -3.79 -6.53
C ALA A 45 14.36 -2.79 -7.49
N LEU A 46 15.20 -1.91 -8.04
CA LEU A 46 14.88 -0.92 -9.06
C LEU A 46 15.96 -0.96 -10.15
N GLY A 47 15.58 -0.78 -11.41
CA GLY A 47 16.53 -0.65 -12.53
C GLY A 47 16.16 -1.51 -13.74
N ALA A 48 17.14 -1.95 -14.52
CA ALA A 48 16.93 -2.87 -15.64
C ALA A 48 16.89 -4.33 -15.11
N LEU A 49 15.68 -4.83 -14.81
CA LEU A 49 15.47 -6.13 -14.18
C LEU A 49 14.96 -7.18 -15.18
N ALA A 50 14.44 -6.75 -16.33
CA ALA A 50 14.01 -7.64 -17.39
C ALA A 50 15.13 -8.63 -17.81
N GLY A 51 14.83 -9.92 -17.72
CA GLY A 51 15.75 -11.01 -18.09
C GLY A 51 16.77 -11.40 -17.01
N THR A 52 16.87 -10.63 -15.92
CA THR A 52 17.65 -11.02 -14.72
C THR A 52 16.76 -11.47 -13.57
N TRP A 53 15.59 -10.82 -13.42
CA TRP A 53 14.58 -11.20 -12.45
C TRP A 53 13.48 -12.06 -13.07
N THR A 54 12.89 -12.91 -12.23
CA THR A 54 11.63 -13.63 -12.51
C THR A 54 10.58 -13.22 -11.48
N ALA A 55 9.29 -13.42 -11.77
CA ALA A 55 8.24 -13.10 -10.81
C ALA A 55 7.02 -14.01 -10.91
N ASP A 56 6.27 -14.11 -9.81
CA ASP A 56 4.96 -14.77 -9.79
C ASP A 56 3.94 -14.00 -10.66
N THR A 57 4.01 -12.66 -10.67
CA THR A 57 3.19 -11.78 -11.51
C THR A 57 4.04 -10.73 -12.20
N GLU A 58 3.80 -10.48 -13.48
CA GLU A 58 4.43 -9.41 -14.23
C GLU A 58 3.40 -8.38 -14.71
N LEU A 59 3.73 -7.10 -14.58
CA LEU A 59 2.93 -5.97 -15.06
C LEU A 59 3.74 -5.17 -16.08
N ASP A 60 3.17 -4.93 -17.25
CA ASP A 60 3.77 -4.05 -18.26
C ASP A 60 3.28 -2.62 -18.07
N ALA A 61 4.19 -1.71 -17.69
CA ALA A 61 3.89 -0.31 -17.43
C ALA A 61 4.50 0.62 -18.50
N ARG A 62 4.89 0.10 -19.68
CA ARG A 62 5.48 0.92 -20.75
C ARG A 62 4.56 2.06 -21.16
N GLY A 63 5.10 3.28 -21.16
CA GLY A 63 4.35 4.50 -21.46
C GLY A 63 3.48 5.02 -20.31
N LEU A 64 3.48 4.35 -19.16
CA LEU A 64 2.78 4.79 -17.95
C LEU A 64 3.77 5.40 -16.95
N HIS A 65 3.25 6.31 -16.13
CA HIS A 65 3.99 6.83 -14.98
C HIS A 65 3.71 5.98 -13.74
N ILE A 66 4.76 5.68 -12.98
CA ILE A 66 4.67 5.02 -11.69
C ILE A 66 4.99 6.07 -10.62
N LEU A 67 3.99 6.38 -9.80
CA LEU A 67 4.14 7.34 -8.70
C LEU A 67 4.15 6.59 -7.36
N PRO A 68 4.81 7.14 -6.33
CA PRO A 68 4.55 6.71 -4.96
C PRO A 68 3.05 6.84 -4.67
N GLY A 69 2.50 5.86 -3.95
CA GLY A 69 1.12 5.92 -3.51
C GLY A 69 0.87 7.17 -2.65
N VAL A 70 -0.25 7.85 -2.90
CA VAL A 70 -0.57 9.10 -2.23
C VAL A 70 -0.99 8.83 -0.78
N ILE A 71 -0.54 9.70 0.13
CA ILE A 71 -0.99 9.73 1.52
C ILE A 71 -1.92 10.93 1.68
N ASP A 72 -3.20 10.66 1.94
CA ASP A 72 -4.19 11.68 2.25
C ASP A 72 -4.30 11.88 3.76
N SER A 73 -3.78 13.00 4.22
CA SER A 73 -3.77 13.36 5.64
C SER A 73 -5.14 13.79 6.19
N GLN A 74 -6.18 13.92 5.36
CA GLN A 74 -7.47 14.43 5.81
C GLN A 74 -8.65 13.80 5.08
N VAL A 75 -9.14 12.67 5.60
CA VAL A 75 -10.36 12.01 5.10
C VAL A 75 -11.46 11.98 6.15
N HIS A 76 -12.69 11.80 5.67
CA HIS A 76 -13.89 11.74 6.50
C HIS A 76 -14.76 10.57 6.05
N PHE A 77 -14.48 9.37 6.54
CA PHE A 77 -15.23 8.16 6.16
C PHE A 77 -16.47 7.92 7.01
N ARG A 78 -16.72 8.75 8.05
CA ARG A 78 -18.02 8.86 8.74
C ARG A 78 -18.48 7.58 9.44
N GLU A 79 -17.59 6.61 9.61
CA GLU A 79 -17.79 5.38 10.33
C GLU A 79 -16.91 5.36 11.59
N PRO A 80 -17.47 5.19 12.80
CA PRO A 80 -18.85 4.78 13.09
C PRO A 80 -19.90 5.93 13.06
N GLY A 81 -21.16 5.53 12.84
CA GLY A 81 -22.36 6.32 13.17
C GLY A 81 -23.00 7.16 12.06
N LEU A 82 -22.23 7.68 11.10
CA LEU A 82 -22.74 8.52 10.00
C LEU A 82 -22.58 7.82 8.63
N THR A 83 -22.66 6.49 8.60
CA THR A 83 -22.36 5.62 7.44
C THR A 83 -23.25 5.83 6.21
N HIS A 84 -24.40 6.47 6.38
CA HIS A 84 -25.26 6.87 5.24
C HIS A 84 -24.60 7.93 4.32
N LYS A 85 -23.54 8.60 4.79
CA LYS A 85 -22.80 9.60 4.01
C LYS A 85 -21.65 8.96 3.24
N GLU A 86 -20.89 8.12 3.94
CA GLU A 86 -19.76 7.34 3.45
C GLU A 86 -19.47 6.28 4.51
N ASP A 87 -18.84 5.17 4.14
CA ASP A 87 -18.29 4.18 5.06
C ASP A 87 -16.85 3.84 4.70
N LEU A 88 -16.18 3.07 5.57
CA LEU A 88 -14.77 2.75 5.38
C LEU A 88 -14.52 1.89 4.13
N GLU A 89 -15.44 0.97 3.79
CA GLU A 89 -15.28 0.10 2.61
C GLU A 89 -15.37 0.91 1.32
N THR A 90 -16.45 1.68 1.15
CA THR A 90 -16.69 2.46 -0.06
C THR A 90 -15.67 3.58 -0.22
N GLY A 91 -15.35 4.29 0.88
CA GLY A 91 -14.36 5.36 0.91
C GLY A 91 -12.95 4.90 0.55
N THR A 92 -12.48 3.79 1.12
CA THR A 92 -11.13 3.24 0.81
C THR A 92 -11.03 2.69 -0.61
N ARG A 93 -12.10 2.08 -1.14
CA ARG A 93 -12.15 1.67 -2.56
C ARG A 93 -12.05 2.87 -3.49
N GLY A 94 -12.74 3.96 -3.19
CA GLY A 94 -12.61 5.23 -3.91
C GLY A 94 -11.18 5.78 -3.84
N ALA A 95 -10.58 5.76 -2.65
CA ALA A 95 -9.20 6.20 -2.42
C ALA A 95 -8.19 5.43 -3.30
N VAL A 96 -8.27 4.10 -3.34
CA VAL A 96 -7.39 3.26 -4.17
C VAL A 96 -7.55 3.55 -5.66
N LEU A 97 -8.78 3.77 -6.14
CA LEU A 97 -9.04 4.16 -7.53
C LEU A 97 -8.41 5.51 -7.89
N GLY A 98 -8.27 6.41 -6.91
CA GLY A 98 -7.59 7.70 -7.05
C GLY A 98 -6.07 7.64 -6.87
N GLY A 99 -5.49 6.48 -6.57
CA GLY A 99 -4.06 6.32 -6.29
C GLY A 99 -3.65 6.67 -4.86
N VAL A 100 -4.61 6.80 -3.93
CA VAL A 100 -4.35 6.97 -2.50
C VAL A 100 -4.16 5.60 -1.87
N THR A 101 -2.98 5.39 -1.29
CA THR A 101 -2.59 4.15 -0.62
C THR A 101 -2.48 4.33 0.88
N GLY A 102 -2.68 5.56 1.37
CA GLY A 102 -2.68 5.85 2.80
C GLY A 102 -3.62 6.98 3.20
N ILE A 103 -4.30 6.84 4.32
CA ILE A 103 -5.33 7.79 4.78
C ILE A 103 -5.24 8.06 6.28
N PHE A 104 -5.52 9.30 6.69
CA PHE A 104 -5.76 9.68 8.09
C PHE A 104 -7.23 10.09 8.27
N GLU A 105 -7.99 9.26 8.96
CA GLU A 105 -9.40 9.50 9.26
C GLU A 105 -9.56 10.53 10.39
N MET A 106 -10.45 11.50 10.18
CA MET A 106 -10.68 12.58 11.13
C MET A 106 -11.63 12.16 12.26
N PRO A 107 -11.36 12.54 13.53
CA PRO A 107 -12.04 11.98 14.70
C PRO A 107 -13.50 12.44 14.90
N ASN A 108 -14.11 13.10 13.90
CA ASN A 108 -15.46 13.70 13.97
C ASN A 108 -16.56 12.71 13.52
N THR A 109 -16.44 11.47 13.99
CA THR A 109 -17.42 10.38 13.83
C THR A 109 -18.40 10.36 15.02
N ASN A 110 -19.32 9.40 15.06
CA ASN A 110 -20.28 9.26 16.16
C ASN A 110 -20.28 7.83 16.73
N PRO A 111 -19.67 7.58 17.90
CA PRO A 111 -19.06 8.55 18.83
C PRO A 111 -17.74 9.14 18.29
N LEU A 112 -17.34 10.31 18.82
CA LEU A 112 -16.06 10.93 18.48
C LEU A 112 -14.87 10.05 18.90
N THR A 113 -13.83 10.00 18.08
CA THR A 113 -12.58 9.26 18.36
C THR A 113 -11.64 10.09 19.26
N LEU A 114 -12.02 10.27 20.53
CA LEU A 114 -11.24 11.06 21.51
C LEU A 114 -10.50 10.18 22.53
N TRP A 115 -10.92 8.93 22.70
CA TRP A 115 -10.41 8.02 23.71
C TRP A 115 -9.97 6.69 23.09
N GLN A 116 -9.09 5.95 23.78
CA GLN A 116 -8.62 4.64 23.30
C GLN A 116 -9.78 3.65 23.06
N MET A 117 -10.81 3.68 23.91
CA MET A 117 -12.00 2.85 23.76
C MET A 117 -12.76 3.14 22.46
N THR A 118 -12.88 4.42 22.07
CA THR A 118 -13.52 4.82 20.80
C THR A 118 -12.65 4.53 19.59
N TYR A 119 -11.32 4.58 19.73
CA TYR A 119 -10.37 4.18 18.69
C TYR A 119 -10.50 2.70 18.33
N THR A 120 -10.57 1.81 19.33
CA THR A 120 -10.70 0.37 19.09
C THR A 120 -12.02 0.00 18.40
N GLN A 121 -13.08 0.81 18.57
CA GLN A 121 -14.34 0.61 17.84
C GLN A 121 -14.30 1.09 16.38
N SER A 122 -13.48 2.09 16.07
CA SER A 122 -13.22 2.52 14.69
C SER A 122 -12.25 1.56 13.96
N SER A 123 -11.38 0.86 14.70
CA SER A 123 -10.30 0.04 14.14
C SER A 123 -10.66 -1.45 13.94
N THR A 124 -11.93 -1.84 13.86
CA THR A 124 -12.37 -3.25 13.71
C THR A 124 -12.29 -3.78 12.27
N LEU A 125 -11.78 -2.99 11.34
CA LEU A 125 -11.61 -3.38 9.95
C LEU A 125 -10.60 -4.53 9.76
N PRO A 126 -10.82 -5.42 8.77
CA PRO A 126 -9.84 -6.40 8.33
C PRO A 126 -8.52 -5.72 7.95
N LYS A 127 -7.39 -6.27 8.41
CA LYS A 127 -6.03 -5.74 8.15
C LYS A 127 -5.67 -5.68 6.66
N ASP A 128 -6.43 -6.43 5.87
CA ASP A 128 -6.39 -6.57 4.42
C ASP A 128 -6.98 -5.34 3.68
N VAL A 129 -7.73 -4.47 4.38
CA VAL A 129 -8.22 -3.17 3.89
C VAL A 129 -7.43 -1.99 4.50
N LEU A 130 -6.52 -2.27 5.45
CA LEU A 130 -5.83 -1.27 6.28
C LEU A 130 -4.30 -1.46 6.26
N GLY A 131 -3.72 -1.39 5.07
CA GLY A 131 -2.40 -0.81 4.95
C GLY A 131 -2.56 0.70 5.06
N VAL A 132 -2.01 1.30 6.13
CA VAL A 132 -2.08 2.72 6.52
C VAL A 132 -3.16 3.06 7.57
N ILE A 133 -2.87 2.62 8.78
CA ILE A 133 -2.72 3.56 9.89
C ILE A 133 -1.22 3.52 10.26
N MET A 134 -0.49 4.59 9.92
CA MET A 134 0.92 4.87 10.25
C MET A 134 2.01 3.93 9.68
N PRO A 135 2.77 4.33 8.64
CA PRO A 135 4.09 3.77 8.38
C PRO A 135 5.20 4.63 9.02
N PHE A 136 5.03 5.15 10.25
CA PHE A 136 6.15 5.63 11.06
C PHE A 136 5.78 5.44 12.54
N ILE A 137 6.60 4.67 13.26
CA ILE A 137 6.44 4.20 14.66
C ILE A 137 5.60 2.91 14.82
N TRP A 138 6.22 1.77 14.55
CA TRP A 138 6.13 0.62 15.46
C TRP A 138 7.48 -0.09 15.55
N ALA A 139 8.34 0.44 16.41
CA ALA A 139 9.44 -0.28 17.04
C ALA A 139 9.19 -0.21 18.55
N ALA A 140 8.34 -1.10 19.06
CA ALA A 140 8.34 -1.62 20.43
C ALA A 140 7.16 -2.58 20.59
N LEU A 141 7.45 -3.80 21.05
CA LEU A 141 6.49 -4.88 21.39
C LEU A 141 5.96 -5.67 20.20
N ARG A 142 6.82 -6.47 19.56
CA ARG A 142 7.06 -7.87 19.93
C ARG A 142 8.41 -8.31 19.40
#